data_AF-A0A2N1NI51-F1
#
_entry.id   AF-A0A2N1NI51-F1
#
_cell.length_a   1.000
_cell.length_b   1.000
_cell.length_c   1.000
_cell.angle_alpha   90.00
_cell.angle_beta   90.00
_cell.angle_gamma   90.00
#
_symmetry.space_group_name_H-M   'P 1'
#
loop_
_entity.id
_entity.type
_entity.pdbx_description
1 polymer ?
#
loop_
_entity_poly.entity_id
_entity_poly.type
_entity_poly.pdbx_seq_one_letter_code
_entity_poly.pdbx_strand_id
1 'polypeptide(L)'
;MFQLPADCLNEIFEHLENEKFTLQSCIKDCLKNLTELCCSSDISTEIFYQLSQTCYNIQSLTIGFERTITDGIADLISVQRNLKSFDMMLCHGLRVDEQTNIIFSSL
;
A
#
# COMPACT_ATOMS: atom_id res chain seq x y z
N MET A 1 -11.29 14.99 1.48
CA MET A 1 -10.22 14.13 0.92
C MET A 1 -10.10 12.95 1.87
N PHE A 2 -10.39 11.73 1.41
CA PHE A 2 -10.30 10.54 2.25
C PHE A 2 -8.88 9.99 2.11
N GLN A 3 -8.08 10.15 3.16
CA GLN A 3 -6.79 9.47 3.29
C GLN A 3 -7.02 8.26 4.18
N LEU A 4 -6.66 7.07 3.69
CA LEU A 4 -6.71 5.83 4.46
C LEU A 4 -5.27 5.49 4.86
N PRO A 5 -4.93 5.57 6.16
CA PRO A 5 -3.66 5.06 6.67
C PRO A 5 -3.54 3.55 6.47
N ALA A 6 -2.31 3.06 6.34
CA ALA A 6 -1.99 1.64 6.15
C ALA A 6 -2.63 0.72 7.21
N ASP A 7 -2.60 1.13 8.48
CA ASP A 7 -3.16 0.37 9.60
C ASP A 7 -4.66 0.13 9.43
N CYS A 8 -5.35 1.10 8.83
CA CYS A 8 -6.77 0.97 8.50
C CYS A 8 -7.02 -0.05 7.38
N LEU A 9 -6.08 -0.28 6.45
CA LEU A 9 -6.27 -1.27 5.39
C LEU A 9 -6.27 -2.68 5.95
N ASN A 10 -5.31 -3.03 6.80
CA ASN A 10 -5.25 -4.35 7.43
C ASN A 10 -6.52 -4.62 8.25
N GLU A 11 -6.93 -3.65 9.07
CA GLU A 11 -8.18 -3.75 9.82
C GLU A 11 -9.39 -3.90 8.88
N ILE A 12 -9.50 -3.07 7.83
CA ILE A 12 -10.59 -3.19 6.84
C ILE A 12 -10.62 -4.60 6.25
N PHE A 13 -9.50 -5.13 5.77
CA PHE A 13 -9.45 -6.44 5.13
C PHE A 13 -9.72 -7.60 6.11
N GLU A 14 -9.25 -7.53 7.36
CA GLU A 14 -9.59 -8.50 8.40
C GLU A 14 -11.10 -8.51 8.72
N HIS A 15 -11.74 -7.33 8.77
CA HIS A 15 -13.19 -7.25 8.97
C HIS A 15 -13.96 -7.73 7.73
N LEU A 16 -13.42 -7.53 6.53
CA LEU A 16 -14.02 -7.99 5.27
C LEU A 16 -14.08 -9.53 5.12
N GLU A 17 -13.15 -10.25 5.74
CA GLU A 17 -13.17 -11.72 5.76
C GLU A 17 -14.22 -12.29 6.72
N ASN A 18 -14.58 -11.52 7.76
CA ASN A 18 -15.43 -11.98 8.85
C ASN A 18 -16.89 -11.47 8.80
N GLU A 19 -17.20 -10.46 7.97
CA GLU A 19 -18.50 -9.77 7.99
C GLU A 19 -19.47 -10.09 6.83
N LYS A 20 -20.73 -9.71 7.07
CA LYS A 20 -21.90 -9.90 6.21
C LYS A 20 -21.68 -9.31 4.81
N PHE A 21 -22.04 -10.07 3.78
CA PHE A 21 -21.91 -9.75 2.34
C PHE A 21 -22.18 -8.29 1.93
N THR A 22 -23.13 -7.62 2.60
CA THR A 22 -23.49 -6.23 2.35
C THR A 22 -22.37 -5.24 2.68
N LEU A 23 -21.66 -5.42 3.80
CA LEU A 23 -20.56 -4.52 4.20
C LEU A 23 -19.38 -4.65 3.23
N GLN A 24 -19.09 -5.87 2.79
CA GLN A 24 -18.05 -6.14 1.80
C GLN A 24 -18.31 -5.44 0.46
N SER A 25 -19.56 -5.40 0.00
CA SER A 25 -19.91 -4.66 -1.22
C SER A 25 -19.70 -3.16 -1.06
N CYS A 26 -20.16 -2.57 0.05
CA CYS A 26 -20.02 -1.14 0.30
C CYS A 26 -18.56 -0.71 0.35
N ILE A 27 -17.71 -1.45 1.05
CA ILE A 27 -16.28 -1.14 1.15
C ILE A 27 -15.59 -1.27 -0.22
N LYS A 28 -15.87 -2.33 -0.99
CA LYS A 28 -15.35 -2.45 -2.36
C LYS A 28 -15.78 -1.27 -3.24
N ASP A 29 -17.02 -0.83 -3.12
CA ASP A 29 -17.51 0.34 -3.86
C ASP A 29 -16.87 1.66 -3.42
N CYS A 30 -16.56 1.81 -2.12
CA CYS A 30 -15.78 2.93 -1.61
C CYS A 30 -14.35 2.92 -2.17
N LEU A 31 -13.68 1.77 -2.20
CA LEU A 31 -12.31 1.62 -2.69
C LEU A 31 -12.17 1.88 -4.20
N LYS A 32 -13.18 1.55 -5.02
CA LYS A 32 -13.18 1.84 -6.48
C LYS A 32 -12.98 3.31 -6.83
N ASN A 33 -13.42 4.20 -5.94
CA ASN A 33 -13.35 5.65 -6.12
C ASN A 33 -12.11 6.28 -5.47
N LEU A 34 -11.19 5.45 -4.94
CA LEU A 34 -9.96 5.92 -4.34
C LEU A 34 -9.07 6.58 -5.39
N THR A 35 -8.65 7.80 -5.10
CA THR A 35 -7.76 8.61 -5.95
C THR A 35 -6.39 8.84 -5.33
N GLU A 36 -6.27 8.65 -4.01
CA GLU A 36 -5.01 8.77 -3.30
C GLU A 36 -4.87 7.60 -2.33
N LEU A 37 -3.71 6.95 -2.34
CA LEU A 37 -3.40 5.83 -1.45
C LEU A 37 -2.03 6.06 -0.83
N CYS A 38 -1.95 6.01 0.49
CA CYS A 38 -0.70 6.01 1.24
C CYS A 38 -0.65 4.74 2.08
N CYS A 39 0.26 3.83 1.77
CA CYS A 39 0.34 2.55 2.47
C CYS A 39 1.78 2.09 2.69
N SER A 40 1.98 1.12 3.58
CA SER A 40 3.29 0.55 3.87
C SER A 40 3.57 -0.66 2.97
N SER A 41 4.85 -0.93 2.68
CA SER A 41 5.29 -2.05 1.84
C SER A 41 5.24 -3.40 2.55
N ASP A 42 5.09 -3.43 3.87
CA ASP A 42 5.00 -4.64 4.70
C ASP A 42 3.59 -5.22 4.80
N ILE A 43 2.59 -4.54 4.20
CA ILE A 43 1.25 -5.08 3.99
C ILE A 43 1.32 -6.38 3.18
N SER A 44 0.42 -7.32 3.47
CA SER A 44 0.39 -8.62 2.80
C SER A 44 0.20 -8.49 1.28
N THR A 45 0.87 -9.36 0.52
CA THR A 45 0.72 -9.42 -0.95
C THR A 45 -0.72 -9.67 -1.37
N GLU A 46 -1.50 -10.40 -0.57
CA GLU A 46 -2.93 -10.65 -0.83
C GLU A 46 -3.74 -9.34 -0.82
N ILE A 47 -3.46 -8.43 0.12
CA ILE A 47 -4.12 -7.13 0.16
C ILE A 47 -3.75 -6.30 -1.08
N PHE A 48 -2.48 -6.29 -1.48
CA PHE A 48 -2.07 -5.61 -2.72
C PHE A 48 -2.76 -6.19 -3.96
N TYR A 49 -2.92 -7.52 -4.02
CA TYR A 49 -3.68 -8.18 -5.08
C TYR A 49 -5.14 -7.74 -5.08
N GLN A 50 -5.81 -7.69 -3.92
CA GLN A 50 -7.21 -7.25 -3.84
C GLN A 50 -7.38 -5.77 -4.21
N LEU A 51 -6.42 -4.92 -3.86
CA LEU A 51 -6.38 -3.53 -4.28
C LEU A 51 -6.22 -3.42 -5.80
N SER A 52 -5.38 -4.24 -6.43
CA SER A 52 -5.21 -4.25 -7.89
C SER A 52 -6.49 -4.66 -8.63
N GLN A 53 -7.35 -5.47 -8.00
CA GLN A 53 -8.66 -5.86 -8.57
C GLN A 53 -9.77 -4.83 -8.36
N THR A 54 -9.55 -3.78 -7.56
CA THR A 54 -10.62 -2.86 -7.14
C THR A 54 -10.32 -1.40 -7.48
N CYS A 55 -9.08 -0.97 -7.26
CA CYS A 55 -8.67 0.43 -7.32
C CYS A 55 -7.99 0.71 -8.67
N TYR A 56 -8.75 1.24 -9.64
CA TYR A 56 -8.23 1.54 -10.98
C TYR A 56 -7.99 3.04 -11.25
N ASN A 57 -8.31 3.89 -10.27
CA ASN A 57 -8.36 5.34 -10.42
C ASN A 57 -7.42 6.09 -9.46
N ILE A 58 -6.42 5.40 -8.90
CA ILE A 58 -5.42 6.04 -8.04
C ILE A 58 -4.60 7.00 -8.90
N GLN A 59 -4.55 8.25 -8.46
CA GLN A 59 -3.80 9.35 -9.06
C GLN A 59 -2.54 9.69 -8.26
N SER A 60 -2.56 9.46 -6.94
CA SER A 60 -1.40 9.61 -6.07
C SER A 60 -1.19 8.33 -5.26
N LEU A 61 -0.02 7.71 -5.40
CA LEU A 61 0.36 6.53 -4.63
C LEU A 61 1.64 6.82 -3.86
N THR A 62 1.57 6.70 -2.54
CA THR A 62 2.71 6.83 -1.63
C THR A 62 2.96 5.50 -0.93
N ILE A 63 4.16 4.95 -1.08
CA ILE A 63 4.58 3.72 -0.41
C ILE A 63 5.62 4.04 0.68
N GLY A 64 5.28 3.74 1.92
CA GLY A 64 6.23 3.64 3.02
C GLY A 64 7.03 2.35 2.89
N PHE A 65 8.29 2.44 2.48
CA PHE A 65 9.17 1.29 2.28
C PHE A 65 9.90 0.92 3.56
N GLU A 66 9.77 -0.34 3.98
CA GLU A 66 10.55 -0.93 5.08
C GLU A 66 11.79 -1.70 4.57
N ARG A 67 11.63 -3.00 4.26
CA ARG A 67 12.74 -3.93 3.95
C ARG A 67 12.67 -4.56 2.57
N THR A 68 11.46 -4.85 2.07
CA THR A 68 11.26 -5.60 0.81
C THR A 68 10.13 -4.98 -0.01
N ILE A 69 10.34 -4.87 -1.31
CA ILE A 69 9.30 -4.54 -2.27
C ILE A 69 8.63 -5.85 -2.67
N THR A 70 7.30 -5.93 -2.53
CA THR A 70 6.52 -7.09 -2.95
C THR A 70 6.04 -6.92 -4.39
N ASP A 71 5.91 -8.02 -5.14
CA ASP A 71 5.40 -7.99 -6.52
C ASP A 71 3.97 -7.41 -6.59
N GLY A 72 3.20 -7.52 -5.51
CA GLY A 72 1.85 -6.95 -5.41
C GLY A 72 1.81 -5.42 -5.59
N ILE A 73 2.89 -4.70 -5.23
CA ILE A 73 2.97 -3.26 -5.50
C ILE A 73 3.05 -2.99 -7.01
N ALA A 74 3.82 -3.81 -7.74
CA ALA A 74 3.94 -3.70 -9.19
C ALA A 74 2.59 -3.98 -9.87
N ASP A 75 1.87 -5.01 -9.41
CA ASP A 75 0.52 -5.32 -9.88
C ASP A 75 -0.43 -4.14 -9.65
N LEU A 76 -0.43 -3.55 -8.45
CA LEU A 76 -1.27 -2.40 -8.13
C LEU A 76 -0.95 -1.18 -8.99
N ILE A 77 0.32 -0.89 -9.25
CA ILE A 77 0.72 0.21 -10.14
C ILE A 77 0.27 -0.06 -11.57
N SER A 78 0.42 -1.30 -12.05
CA SER A 78 0.17 -1.68 -13.44
C SER A 78 -1.29 -1.47 -13.89
N VAL A 79 -2.24 -1.56 -12.95
CA VAL A 79 -3.68 -1.44 -13.24
C VAL A 79 -4.21 0.00 -13.20
N GLN A 80 -3.38 0.98 -12.81
CA GLN A 80 -3.84 2.37 -12.68
C GLN A 80 -4.05 3.03 -14.04
N ARG A 81 -5.22 3.65 -14.22
CA ARG A 81 -5.57 4.33 -15.48
C ARG A 81 -4.88 5.68 -15.66
N ASN A 82 -4.58 6.38 -14.56
CA ASN A 82 -4.05 7.74 -14.60
C ASN A 82 -3.29 8.09 -13.30
N LEU A 83 -2.20 7.36 -13.05
CA LEU A 83 -1.31 7.66 -11.93
C LEU A 83 -0.48 8.91 -12.28
N LYS A 84 -0.59 9.96 -11.46
CA LYS A 84 0.09 11.25 -11.66
C LYS A 84 1.29 11.41 -10.73
N SER A 85 1.19 10.89 -9.52
CA SER A 85 2.27 10.87 -8.53
C SER A 85 2.50 9.46 -8.04
N PHE A 86 3.77 9.07 -7.98
CA PHE A 86 4.22 7.88 -7.30
C PHE A 86 5.43 8.25 -6.45
N ASP A 87 5.28 8.08 -5.14
CA ASP A 87 6.30 8.42 -4.16
C ASP A 87 6.61 7.17 -3.33
N MET A 88 7.90 6.96 -3.08
CA MET A 88 8.36 5.93 -2.15
C MET A 88 9.24 6.60 -1.11
N MET A 89 8.91 6.40 0.16
CA MET A 89 9.65 6.98 1.28
C MET A 89 10.12 5.87 2.20
N LEU A 90 11.36 5.95 2.67
CA LEU A 90 11.86 5.05 3.70
C LEU A 90 11.17 5.35 5.03
N CYS A 91 10.40 4.39 5.55
CA CYS A 91 9.89 4.45 6.91
C CYS A 91 11.05 4.08 7.84
N HIS A 92 11.75 5.07 8.38
CA HIS A 92 12.92 4.86 9.24
C HIS A 92 12.57 4.07 10.51
N GLY A 93 12.76 2.76 10.46
CA GLY A 93 13.12 1.93 11.59
C GLY A 93 14.55 1.46 11.40
N LEU A 94 15.55 2.31 11.68
CA LEU A 94 16.94 1.87 11.79
C LEU A 94 17.05 0.86 12.94
N ARG A 95 16.79 -0.42 12.70
CA ARG A 95 17.44 -1.46 13.49
C ARG A 95 18.88 -1.48 13.01
N VAL A 96 19.75 -0.85 13.79
CA VAL A 96 21.17 -1.13 13.77
C VAL A 96 21.32 -2.56 14.31
N ASP A 97 21.14 -3.55 13.45
CA ASP A 97 21.83 -4.81 13.66
C ASP A 97 23.33 -4.53 13.48
N GLU A 98 24.11 -4.94 14.47
CA GLU A 98 25.55 -4.65 14.68
C GLU A 98 26.49 -5.14 13.56
N GLN A 99 26.03 -5.28 12.32
CA GLN A 99 26.87 -5.77 11.23
C GLN A 99 26.57 -5.12 9.87
N THR A 100 26.31 -3.82 9.82
CA THR A 100 26.41 -3.11 8.53
C THR A 100 27.53 -2.09 8.56
N ASN A 101 28.72 -2.54 8.18
CA ASN A 101 29.78 -1.66 7.67
C ASN A 101 29.30 -1.12 6.31
N ILE A 102 28.47 -0.07 6.32
CA ILE A 102 28.30 0.77 5.13
C ILE A 102 29.33 1.89 5.26
N ILE A 103 30.40 1.77 4.49
CA ILE A 103 31.35 2.84 4.25
C ILE A 103 30.57 3.99 3.61
N PHE A 104 30.34 5.08 4.34
CA PHE A 104 30.14 6.37 3.71
C PHE A 104 31.47 6.79 3.08
N SER A 105 31.68 6.48 1.80
CA SER A 105 32.69 7.17 1.01
C SER A 105 31.96 8.22 0.17
N SER A 106 32.02 9.45 0.66
CA SER A 106 31.72 10.67 -0.06
C SER A 106 32.42 10.69 -1.41
N LEU A 107 31.70 11.08 -2.47
CA LEU A 107 32.04 12.12 -3.44
C LEU A 107 30.83 12.40 -4.35
#